data_AF-A0A024UI49-F1
#
_entry.id   AF-A0A024UI49-F1
#
_cell.length_a   1.000
_cell.length_b   1.000
_cell.length_c   1.000
_cell.angle_alpha   90.00
_cell.angle_beta   90.00
_cell.angle_gamma   90.00
#
_symmetry.space_group_name_H-M   'P 1'
#
loop_
_entity.id
_entity.type
_entity.pdbx_description
1 polymer ?
#
loop_
_entity_poly.entity_id
_entity_poly.type
_entity_poly.pdbx_seq_one_letter_code
_entity_poly.pdbx_strand_id
1 'polypeptide(L)'
;MSAWDSVARNLISSGEFDRPKFDGKKTQARFAIMLRDHQDRNETSAKASGAAEECIERRILLDDLLAQVLQVNEEGEKRTAEEEAAAAQVESSAAQIRDEAMKSQGKRKAKGFDDESASTGGGKMLKEREFQAEERNKDREIQAQLIQMLQTTMTALLSALVKKL
;
A
#
# COMPACT_ATOMS: atom_id res chain seq x y z
N MET A 1 -22.67 -5.18 8.80
CA MET A 1 -21.98 -6.48 8.63
C MET A 1 -20.91 -6.27 7.58
N SER A 2 -19.65 -6.69 7.82
CA SER A 2 -18.64 -6.59 6.76
C SER A 2 -19.02 -7.53 5.61
N ALA A 3 -18.64 -7.19 4.37
CA ALA A 3 -18.93 -8.04 3.22
C ALA A 3 -18.32 -9.45 3.41
N TRP A 4 -17.19 -9.54 4.09
CA TRP A 4 -16.55 -10.79 4.48
C TRP A 4 -17.38 -11.63 5.46
N ASP A 5 -18.08 -11.01 6.40
CA ASP A 5 -18.99 -11.74 7.31
C ASP A 5 -20.18 -12.34 6.57
N SER A 6 -20.62 -11.71 5.48
CA SER A 6 -21.64 -12.29 4.61
C SER A 6 -21.11 -13.50 3.84
N VAL A 7 -19.89 -13.39 3.27
CA VAL A 7 -19.24 -14.53 2.61
C VAL A 7 -19.02 -15.68 3.60
N ALA A 8 -18.55 -15.40 4.80
CA ALA A 8 -18.33 -16.40 5.85
C ALA A 8 -19.63 -17.15 6.19
N ARG A 9 -20.75 -16.42 6.33
CA ARG A 9 -22.08 -17.02 6.61
C ARG A 9 -22.58 -17.87 5.45
N ASN A 10 -22.42 -17.42 4.21
CA ASN A 10 -22.83 -18.18 3.03
C ASN A 10 -22.04 -19.49 2.91
N LEU A 11 -20.74 -19.45 3.19
CA LEU A 11 -19.89 -20.64 3.21
C LEU A 11 -20.35 -21.61 4.30
N ILE A 12 -20.56 -21.15 5.53
CA ILE A 12 -21.08 -22.01 6.62
C ILE A 12 -22.45 -22.61 6.25
N SER A 13 -23.29 -21.87 5.53
CA SER A 13 -24.63 -22.31 5.13
C SER A 13 -24.63 -23.37 4.03
N SER A 14 -23.53 -23.59 3.31
CA SER A 14 -23.48 -24.58 2.22
C SER A 14 -23.45 -26.04 2.71
N GLY A 15 -23.29 -26.28 4.01
CA GLY A 15 -23.28 -27.61 4.64
C GLY A 15 -22.01 -28.43 4.37
N GLU A 16 -21.33 -28.22 3.24
CA GLU A 16 -20.05 -28.84 2.89
C GLU A 16 -18.84 -28.20 3.59
N PHE A 17 -19.04 -27.00 4.15
CA PHE A 17 -17.97 -26.21 4.75
C PHE A 17 -17.98 -26.33 6.28
N ASP A 18 -17.32 -27.37 6.80
CA ASP A 18 -17.33 -27.68 8.24
C ASP A 18 -16.15 -27.06 9.01
N ARG A 19 -15.87 -25.75 8.79
CA ARG A 19 -14.81 -25.08 9.54
C ARG A 19 -15.35 -24.39 10.79
N PRO A 20 -14.95 -24.82 12.01
CA PRO A 20 -15.47 -24.23 13.23
C PRO A 20 -15.09 -22.75 13.38
N LYS A 21 -16.05 -21.95 13.86
CA LYS A 21 -15.85 -20.51 14.15
C LYS A 21 -15.29 -19.75 12.95
N PHE A 22 -15.76 -20.03 11.73
CA PHE A 22 -15.31 -19.33 10.54
C PHE A 22 -15.97 -17.94 10.46
N ASP A 23 -15.16 -16.90 10.34
CA ASP A 23 -15.59 -15.50 10.39
C ASP A 23 -15.07 -14.72 9.18
N GLY A 24 -15.50 -13.47 9.03
CA GLY A 24 -15.06 -12.63 7.92
C GLY A 24 -13.54 -12.44 7.87
N LYS A 25 -12.88 -12.32 9.03
CA LYS A 25 -11.42 -12.16 9.11
C LYS A 25 -10.68 -13.40 8.58
N LYS A 26 -11.14 -14.60 8.95
CA LYS A 26 -10.58 -15.87 8.44
C LYS A 26 -10.88 -16.06 6.96
N THR A 27 -12.04 -15.62 6.50
CA THR A 27 -12.42 -15.62 5.08
C THR A 27 -11.46 -14.76 4.28
N GLN A 28 -11.28 -13.51 4.70
CA GLN A 28 -10.36 -12.56 4.10
C GLN A 28 -8.93 -13.11 4.04
N ALA A 29 -8.42 -13.61 5.18
CA ALA A 29 -7.06 -14.15 5.25
C ALA A 29 -6.86 -15.35 4.31
N ARG A 30 -7.86 -16.23 4.19
CA ARG A 30 -7.81 -17.38 3.27
C ARG A 30 -7.86 -16.96 1.82
N PHE A 31 -8.69 -15.99 1.48
CA PHE A 31 -8.78 -15.47 0.12
C PHE A 31 -7.48 -14.80 -0.32
N ALA A 32 -6.85 -14.02 0.58
CA ALA A 32 -5.55 -13.39 0.30
C ALA A 32 -4.44 -14.42 0.04
N ILE A 33 -4.39 -15.52 0.80
CA ILE A 33 -3.46 -16.62 0.55
C ILE A 33 -3.76 -17.27 -0.81
N MET A 34 -5.04 -17.54 -1.10
CA MET A 34 -5.45 -18.19 -2.34
C MET A 34 -5.04 -17.41 -3.59
N LEU A 35 -5.20 -16.08 -3.60
CA LEU A 35 -4.77 -15.23 -4.71
C LEU A 35 -3.24 -15.16 -4.83
N ARG A 36 -2.52 -15.07 -3.71
CA ARG A 36 -1.05 -15.08 -3.72
C ARG A 36 -0.50 -16.37 -4.29
N ASP A 37 -0.96 -17.51 -3.76
CA ASP A 37 -0.54 -18.83 -4.24
C ASP A 37 -0.86 -19.01 -5.72
N HIS A 38 -1.94 -18.37 -6.22
CA HIS A 38 -2.34 -18.43 -7.62
C HIS A 38 -1.41 -17.58 -8.49
N GLN A 39 -1.08 -16.37 -8.06
CA GLN A 39 -0.08 -15.53 -8.71
C GLN A 39 1.28 -16.26 -8.80
N ASP A 40 1.77 -16.80 -7.68
CA ASP A 40 3.05 -17.53 -7.63
C ASP A 40 3.08 -18.72 -8.59
N ARG A 41 1.95 -19.45 -8.69
CA ARG A 41 1.77 -20.55 -9.64
C ARG A 41 1.84 -20.04 -11.08
N ASN A 42 1.12 -18.97 -11.42
CA ASN A 42 1.14 -18.38 -12.76
C ASN A 42 2.54 -17.90 -13.16
N GLU A 43 3.27 -17.26 -12.24
CA GLU A 43 4.65 -16.82 -12.50
C GLU A 43 5.62 -18.00 -12.70
N THR A 44 5.48 -19.05 -11.89
CA THR A 44 6.30 -20.25 -12.00
C THR A 44 6.02 -21.00 -13.31
N SER A 45 4.74 -21.11 -13.67
CA SER A 45 4.26 -21.63 -14.95
C SER A 45 4.86 -20.88 -16.14
N ALA A 46 4.74 -19.55 -16.15
CA ALA A 46 5.25 -18.71 -17.22
C ALA A 46 6.76 -18.88 -17.43
N LYS A 47 7.53 -19.07 -16.35
CA LYS A 47 8.98 -19.32 -16.38
C LYS A 47 9.34 -20.72 -16.87
N ALA A 48 8.49 -21.72 -16.62
CA ALA A 48 8.71 -23.12 -16.98
C ALA A 48 8.22 -23.47 -18.41
N SER A 49 7.73 -22.48 -19.17
CA SER A 49 6.94 -22.71 -20.39
C SER A 49 7.59 -23.66 -21.42
N GLY A 50 6.82 -24.72 -21.75
CA GLY A 50 7.11 -25.78 -22.71
C GLY A 50 6.04 -26.89 -22.76
N ALA A 51 5.09 -26.92 -21.80
CA ALA A 51 3.98 -27.87 -21.75
C ALA A 51 2.61 -27.16 -21.82
N ALA A 52 1.62 -27.81 -22.43
CA ALA A 52 0.25 -27.32 -22.49
C ALA A 52 -0.40 -27.37 -21.10
N GLU A 53 -0.93 -26.25 -20.64
CA GLU A 53 -1.58 -26.15 -19.34
C GLU A 53 -3.09 -26.32 -19.42
N GLU A 54 -3.63 -27.03 -18.43
CA GLU A 54 -5.06 -27.26 -18.31
C GLU A 54 -5.77 -26.01 -17.74
N CYS A 55 -6.51 -25.32 -18.60
CA CYS A 55 -7.39 -24.21 -18.22
C CYS A 55 -8.68 -24.74 -17.60
N ILE A 56 -8.69 -24.89 -16.27
CA ILE A 56 -9.86 -25.28 -15.49
C ILE A 56 -10.66 -24.02 -15.12
N GLU A 57 -11.99 -24.09 -15.04
CA GLU A 57 -12.89 -22.97 -14.68
C GLU A 57 -12.46 -22.22 -13.41
N ARG A 58 -12.02 -22.97 -12.39
CA ARG A 58 -11.48 -22.39 -11.14
C ARG A 58 -10.29 -21.47 -11.41
N ARG A 59 -9.43 -21.81 -12.37
CA ARG A 59 -8.26 -21.01 -12.74
C ARG A 59 -8.68 -19.69 -13.37
N ILE A 60 -9.59 -19.75 -14.34
CA ILE A 60 -10.15 -18.57 -15.01
C ILE A 60 -10.76 -17.62 -13.99
N LEU A 61 -11.55 -18.15 -13.05
CA LEU A 61 -12.14 -17.33 -11.98
C LEU A 61 -11.07 -16.67 -11.10
N LEU A 62 -9.99 -17.38 -10.77
CA LEU A 62 -8.90 -16.82 -9.98
C LEU A 62 -8.10 -15.76 -10.75
N ASP A 63 -7.93 -15.92 -12.07
CA ASP A 63 -7.33 -14.92 -12.95
C ASP A 63 -8.18 -13.64 -12.99
N ASP A 64 -9.50 -13.78 -13.18
CA ASP A 64 -10.44 -12.64 -13.21
C ASP A 64 -10.46 -11.88 -11.87
N LEU A 65 -10.47 -12.62 -10.75
CA LEU A 65 -10.44 -12.03 -9.41
C LEU A 65 -9.11 -11.34 -9.13
N LEU A 66 -8.00 -11.94 -9.54
CA LEU A 66 -6.67 -11.33 -9.40
C LEU A 66 -6.58 -10.03 -10.20
N ALA A 67 -7.05 -10.03 -11.45
CA ALA A 67 -7.07 -8.84 -12.30
C ALA A 67 -7.86 -7.68 -11.66
N GLN A 68 -9.03 -7.97 -11.10
CA GLN A 68 -9.85 -6.96 -10.40
C GLN A 68 -9.14 -6.39 -9.17
N VAL A 69 -8.45 -7.24 -8.38
CA VAL A 69 -7.71 -6.79 -7.20
C VAL A 69 -6.53 -5.90 -7.60
N LEU A 70 -5.77 -6.28 -8.63
CA LEU A 70 -4.66 -5.49 -9.13
C LEU A 70 -5.13 -4.14 -9.67
N GLN A 71 -6.20 -4.12 -10.47
CA GLN A 71 -6.77 -2.88 -11.00
C GLN A 71 -7.14 -1.90 -9.89
N VAL A 72 -7.87 -2.36 -8.86
CA VAL A 72 -8.31 -1.45 -7.79
C VAL A 72 -7.13 -0.99 -6.93
N ASN A 73 -6.08 -1.82 -6.78
CA ASN A 73 -4.84 -1.38 -6.12
C ASN A 73 -4.13 -0.28 -6.92
N GLU A 74 -3.94 -0.47 -8.23
CA GLU A 74 -3.34 0.54 -9.11
C GLU A 74 -4.13 1.86 -9.10
N GLU A 75 -5.46 1.77 -9.12
CA GLU A 75 -6.33 2.95 -9.01
C GLU A 75 -6.22 3.63 -7.63
N GLY A 76 -5.98 2.85 -6.57
CA GLY A 76 -5.70 3.36 -5.23
C GLY A 76 -4.36 4.10 -5.17
N GLU A 77 -3.30 3.49 -5.71
CA GLU A 77 -1.95 4.07 -5.79
C GLU A 77 -1.94 5.38 -6.58
N LYS A 78 -2.64 5.42 -7.72
CA LYS A 78 -2.78 6.64 -8.53
C LYS A 78 -3.45 7.76 -7.74
N ARG A 79 -4.54 7.46 -7.03
CA ARG A 79 -5.24 8.44 -6.19
C ARG A 79 -4.34 8.98 -5.09
N THR A 80 -3.59 8.11 -4.41
CA THR A 80 -2.65 8.55 -3.37
C THR A 80 -1.51 9.40 -3.93
N ALA A 81 -0.97 9.03 -5.10
CA ALA A 81 0.10 9.78 -5.75
C ALA A 81 -0.38 11.16 -6.25
N GLU A 82 -1.62 11.24 -6.76
CA GLU A 82 -2.25 12.50 -7.15
C GLU A 82 -2.46 13.43 -5.94
N GLU A 83 -2.92 12.89 -4.81
CA GLU A 83 -3.08 13.64 -3.56
C GLU A 83 -1.73 14.16 -3.04
N GLU A 84 -0.69 13.34 -3.07
CA GLU A 84 0.67 13.73 -2.67
C GLU A 84 1.25 14.80 -3.60
N ALA A 85 1.07 14.67 -4.91
CA ALA A 85 1.51 15.66 -5.89
C ALA A 85 0.78 17.01 -5.72
N ALA A 86 -0.52 16.98 -5.42
CA ALA A 86 -1.30 18.18 -5.13
C ALA A 86 -0.81 18.85 -3.83
N ALA A 87 -0.56 18.09 -2.78
CA ALA A 87 0.01 18.59 -1.53
C ALA A 87 1.41 19.22 -1.74
N ALA A 88 2.25 18.58 -2.55
CA ALA A 88 3.57 19.08 -2.91
C ALA A 88 3.50 20.41 -3.69
N GLN A 89 2.53 20.57 -4.60
CA GLN A 89 2.32 21.85 -5.29
C GLN A 89 1.90 22.96 -4.34
N VAL A 90 0.98 22.67 -3.41
CA VAL A 90 0.55 23.66 -2.41
C VAL A 90 1.73 24.10 -1.55
N GLU A 91 2.53 23.16 -1.06
CA GLU A 91 3.73 23.49 -0.26
C GLU A 91 4.77 24.28 -1.08
N SER A 92 4.98 23.92 -2.35
CA SER A 92 5.89 24.66 -3.24
C SER A 92 5.43 26.12 -3.42
N SER A 93 4.14 26.35 -3.65
CA SER A 93 3.59 27.71 -3.78
C SER A 93 3.69 28.51 -2.47
N ALA A 94 3.45 27.86 -1.33
CA ALA A 94 3.60 28.48 -0.02
C ALA A 94 5.07 28.85 0.28
N ALA A 95 6.01 27.98 -0.10
CA ALA A 95 7.44 28.24 0.03
C ALA A 95 7.88 29.46 -0.80
N GLN A 96 7.40 29.58 -2.04
CA GLN A 96 7.66 30.76 -2.88
C GLN A 96 7.17 32.05 -2.23
N ILE A 97 5.94 32.05 -1.66
CA ILE A 97 5.38 33.20 -0.96
C ILE A 97 6.24 33.57 0.27
N ARG A 98 6.67 32.58 1.06
CA ARG A 98 7.56 32.82 2.22
C ARG A 98 8.89 33.41 1.77
N ASP A 99 9.51 32.89 0.72
CA ASP A 99 10.78 33.39 0.19
C ASP A 99 10.68 34.83 -0.32
N GLU A 100 9.59 35.15 -1.03
CA GLU A 100 9.34 36.51 -1.52
C GLU A 100 9.11 37.49 -0.36
N ALA A 101 8.34 37.08 0.65
CA ALA A 101 8.14 37.85 1.88
C ALA A 101 9.46 38.10 2.62
N MET A 102 10.32 37.09 2.77
CA MET A 102 11.63 37.23 3.42
C MET A 102 12.57 38.17 2.67
N LYS A 103 12.56 38.15 1.33
CA LYS A 103 13.33 39.10 0.51
C LYS A 103 12.80 40.53 0.65
N SER A 104 11.49 40.71 0.81
CA SER A 104 10.87 42.03 0.97
C SER A 104 11.17 42.72 2.30
N GLN A 105 11.56 41.97 3.34
CA GLN A 105 11.81 42.51 4.68
C GLN A 105 13.25 43.01 4.93
N GLY A 106 14.16 42.89 3.96
CA GLY A 106 15.61 43.05 4.19
C GLY A 106 16.26 44.33 3.64
N LYS A 107 16.11 45.48 4.33
CA LYS A 107 17.20 46.47 4.53
C LYS A 107 17.07 47.14 5.90
N ARG A 108 17.33 46.41 6.98
CA ARG A 108 17.75 47.01 8.26
C ARG A 108 19.05 46.34 8.71
N LYS A 109 20.10 47.15 8.86
CA LYS A 109 21.49 46.74 9.13
C LYS A 109 21.59 46.00 10.46
N ALA A 110 22.11 44.77 10.45
CA ALA A 110 22.65 44.12 11.64
C ALA A 110 24.08 43.66 11.36
N LYS A 111 24.98 44.11 12.23
CA LYS A 111 26.42 43.91 12.23
C LYS A 111 26.73 42.48 12.69
N GLY A 112 27.69 41.84 12.03
CA GLY A 112 28.01 40.43 12.19
C GLY A 112 28.57 40.05 13.57
N PHE A 113 28.41 38.77 13.88
CA PHE A 113 29.28 38.06 14.80
C PHE A 113 29.51 36.66 14.22
N ASP A 114 30.78 36.44 13.88
CA ASP A 114 31.37 35.19 13.46
C ASP A 114 31.70 34.43 14.75
N ASP A 115 31.31 33.16 14.88
CA ASP A 115 31.95 32.28 15.86
C ASP A 115 31.94 30.82 15.37
N GLU A 116 33.16 30.36 15.15
CA GLU A 116 33.59 29.06 14.67
C GLU A 116 33.71 28.12 15.88
N SER A 117 33.10 26.94 15.85
CA SER A 117 33.46 25.89 16.82
C SER A 117 33.31 24.50 16.23
N ALA A 118 34.45 23.99 15.78
CA ALA A 118 34.68 22.62 15.38
C ALA A 118 34.41 21.61 16.52
N SER A 119 33.62 20.58 16.24
CA SER A 119 33.73 19.26 16.88
C SER A 119 33.00 18.19 16.05
N THR A 120 33.70 17.58 15.09
CA THR A 120 33.10 16.59 14.18
C THR A 120 33.92 15.29 14.16
N GLY A 121 33.79 14.50 15.23
CA GLY A 121 34.31 13.12 15.29
C GLY A 121 33.22 12.06 15.51
N GLY A 122 32.30 12.30 16.45
CA GLY A 122 31.26 11.32 16.83
C GLY A 122 29.97 11.36 15.99
N GLY A 123 29.70 12.45 15.27
CA GLY A 123 28.44 12.67 14.56
C GLY A 123 28.22 11.77 13.34
N LYS A 124 29.29 11.23 12.74
CA LYS A 124 29.18 10.43 11.51
C LYS A 124 28.55 9.06 11.76
N MET A 125 28.93 8.37 12.83
CA MET A 125 28.36 7.06 13.17
C MET A 125 26.93 7.16 13.72
N LEU A 126 26.58 8.28 14.36
CA LEU A 126 25.22 8.52 14.82
C LEU A 126 24.28 8.79 13.63
N LYS A 127 24.72 9.62 12.68
CA LYS A 127 23.99 9.90 11.42
C LYS A 127 23.81 8.66 10.56
N GLU A 128 24.81 7.79 10.46
CA GLU A 128 24.70 6.52 9.74
C GLU A 128 23.62 5.60 10.37
N ARG A 129 23.56 5.54 11.70
CA ARG A 129 22.54 4.77 12.42
C ARG A 129 21.13 5.37 12.30
N GLU A 130 21.02 6.68 12.34
CA GLU A 130 19.75 7.40 12.13
C GLU A 130 19.24 7.16 10.71
N PHE A 131 20.10 7.30 9.70
CA PHE A 131 19.74 7.04 8.30
C PHE A 131 19.25 5.61 8.08
N GLN A 132 19.95 4.60 8.62
CA GLN A 132 19.48 3.20 8.56
C GLN A 132 18.21 2.92 9.38
N ALA A 133 17.98 3.64 10.47
CA ALA A 133 16.73 3.51 11.21
C ALA A 133 15.57 4.12 10.42
N GLU A 134 15.82 5.24 9.75
CA GLU A 134 14.84 5.98 8.95
C GLU A 134 14.49 5.24 7.65
N GLU A 135 15.44 4.63 6.96
CA GLU A 135 15.16 3.74 5.81
C GLU A 135 14.32 2.53 6.22
N ARG A 136 14.70 1.83 7.30
CA ARG A 136 13.91 0.68 7.79
C ARG A 136 12.51 1.09 8.25
N ASN A 137 12.34 2.33 8.71
CA ASN A 137 11.03 2.83 9.08
C ASN A 137 10.18 3.13 7.84
N LYS A 138 10.77 3.76 6.82
CA LYS A 138 10.12 4.00 5.52
C LYS A 138 9.72 2.69 4.83
N ASP A 139 10.59 1.67 4.82
CA ASP A 139 10.26 0.37 4.25
C ASP A 139 9.09 -0.30 4.96
N ARG A 140 9.04 -0.19 6.30
CA ARG A 140 7.92 -0.71 7.10
C ARG A 140 6.63 0.08 6.85
N GLU A 141 6.74 1.40 6.72
CA GLU A 141 5.62 2.29 6.41
C GLU A 141 5.04 1.94 5.02
N ILE A 142 5.89 1.80 4.01
CA ILE A 142 5.50 1.41 2.64
C ILE A 142 4.86 0.03 2.64
N GLN A 143 5.44 -0.95 3.35
CA GLN A 143 4.82 -2.27 3.49
C GLN A 143 3.47 -2.22 4.20
N ALA A 144 3.34 -1.41 5.25
CA ALA A 144 2.08 -1.24 5.97
C ALA A 144 1.01 -0.59 5.09
N GLN A 145 1.39 0.42 4.31
CA GLN A 145 0.52 1.09 3.34
C GLN A 145 0.06 0.13 2.23
N LEU A 146 0.97 -0.68 1.67
CA LEU A 146 0.63 -1.72 0.68
C LEU A 146 -0.39 -2.72 1.23
N ILE A 147 -0.18 -3.19 2.46
CA ILE A 147 -1.09 -4.11 3.13
C ILE A 147 -2.45 -3.44 3.39
N GLN A 148 -2.45 -2.19 3.85
CA GLN A 148 -3.68 -1.45 4.12
C GLN A 148 -4.48 -1.19 2.85
N MET A 149 -3.80 -0.77 1.78
CA MET A 149 -4.41 -0.53 0.48
C MET A 149 -5.07 -1.80 -0.04
N LEU A 150 -4.32 -2.92 -0.10
CA LEU A 150 -4.85 -4.23 -0.49
C LEU A 150 -6.10 -4.62 0.33
N GLN A 151 -6.08 -4.38 1.64
CA GLN A 151 -7.23 -4.66 2.52
C GLN A 151 -8.45 -3.78 2.19
N THR A 152 -8.24 -2.48 1.96
CA THR A 152 -9.33 -1.55 1.60
C THR A 152 -9.94 -1.87 0.24
N THR A 153 -9.10 -2.14 -0.75
CA THR A 153 -9.45 -2.59 -2.10
C THR A 153 -10.35 -3.83 -2.08
N MET A 154 -9.90 -4.88 -1.40
CA MET A 154 -10.66 -6.13 -1.32
C MET A 154 -12.00 -5.94 -0.60
N THR A 155 -12.06 -5.06 0.39
CA THR A 155 -13.30 -4.76 1.14
C THR A 155 -14.30 -4.00 0.26
N ALA A 156 -13.84 -3.08 -0.58
CA ALA A 156 -14.69 -2.33 -1.51
C ALA A 156 -15.31 -3.25 -2.58
N LEU A 157 -14.50 -4.12 -3.20
CA LEU A 157 -14.96 -5.06 -4.22
C LEU A 157 -16.06 -6.00 -3.70
N LEU A 158 -15.86 -6.57 -2.52
CA LEU A 158 -16.89 -7.44 -1.93
C LEU A 158 -18.15 -6.69 -1.52
N SER A 159 -18.02 -5.45 -1.05
CA SER A 159 -19.19 -4.63 -0.74
C SER A 159 -20.01 -4.33 -2.00
N ALA A 160 -19.36 -4.16 -3.15
CA ALA A 160 -20.04 -3.97 -4.43
C ALA A 160 -20.72 -5.27 -4.92
N LEU A 161 -20.06 -6.41 -4.76
CA LEU A 161 -20.61 -7.72 -5.12
C LEU A 161 -21.82 -8.11 -4.26
N VAL A 162 -21.75 -7.89 -2.93
CA VAL A 162 -22.84 -8.19 -2.01
C VAL A 162 -24.07 -7.30 -2.25
N LYS A 163 -23.89 -6.05 -2.71
CA LYS A 163 -25.02 -5.16 -3.04
C LYS A 163 -25.75 -5.53 -4.34
N LYS A 164 -25.15 -6.35 -5.20
CA LYS A 164 -25.73 -6.80 -6.46
C LYS A 164 -26.48 -8.14 -6.34
N LEU A 165 -26.41 -8.80 -5.19
CA LEU A 165 -27.18 -9.98 -4.81
C LEU A 165 -28.38 -9.57 -3.95
#